data_AF-A0A7C6MFS8-F1
#
_entry.id   AF-A0A7C6MFS8-F1
#
_cell.length_a   1.000
_cell.length_b   1.000
_cell.length_c   1.000
_cell.angle_alpha   90.00
_cell.angle_beta   90.00
_cell.angle_gamma   90.00
#
_symmetry.space_group_name_H-M   'P 1'
#
loop_
_entity.id
_entity.type
_entity.pdbx_description
1 polymer ?
#
loop_
_entity_poly.entity_id
_entity_poly.type
_entity_poly.pdbx_seq_one_letter_code
_entity_poly.pdbx_strand_id
1 'polypeptide(L)'
;MATSKLEPLLSHAVFRWASGINALIALALGVLGTTLGGNPDLRAIHAVLAIIFLGTSLISALTGMRYGKQSNTKGLALLGFVVFGLGVVQYGLGEMAITWPHMLLGFAIVLAAGMLFVRSLAQPVVYTGQRVASDETPRDPHLG
;
A
#
# COMPACT_ATOMS: atom_id res chain seq x y z
N MET A 1 -17.51 -8.39 -17.28
CA MET A 1 -16.74 -7.62 -18.30
C MET A 1 -16.38 -6.19 -17.89
N ALA A 2 -16.55 -5.77 -16.62
CA ALA A 2 -16.23 -4.41 -16.16
C ALA A 2 -14.78 -4.21 -15.64
N THR A 3 -14.04 -5.30 -15.38
CA THR A 3 -12.70 -5.27 -14.77
C THR A 3 -11.57 -4.91 -15.73
N SER A 4 -11.79 -5.02 -17.04
CA SER A 4 -10.79 -4.74 -18.08
C SER A 4 -10.39 -3.27 -18.17
N LYS A 5 -11.29 -2.34 -17.80
CA LYS A 5 -10.99 -0.89 -17.82
C LYS A 5 -10.17 -0.41 -16.62
N LEU A 6 -10.14 -1.16 -15.51
CA LEU A 6 -9.44 -0.79 -14.28
C LEU A 6 -8.05 -1.43 -14.15
N GLU A 7 -7.66 -2.30 -15.09
CA GLU A 7 -6.33 -2.95 -15.08
C GLU A 7 -5.14 -2.00 -15.02
N PRO A 8 -5.06 -0.92 -15.81
CA PRO A 8 -3.90 -0.03 -15.74
C PRO A 8 -3.81 0.71 -14.40
N LEU A 9 -4.96 1.03 -13.79
CA LEU A 9 -5.05 1.72 -12.49
C LEU A 9 -4.72 0.83 -11.29
N LEU A 10 -4.72 -0.50 -11.45
CA LEU A 10 -4.45 -1.45 -10.37
C LEU A 10 -3.12 -2.21 -10.57
N SER A 11 -2.21 -1.62 -11.35
CA SER A 11 -0.89 -2.19 -11.66
C SER A 11 0.09 -2.07 -10.50
N HIS A 12 1.17 -2.86 -10.55
CA HIS A 12 2.29 -2.78 -9.59
C HIS A 12 2.93 -1.38 -9.57
N ALA A 13 3.02 -0.71 -10.73
CA ALA A 13 3.53 0.64 -10.82
C ALA A 13 2.68 1.63 -10.01
N VAL A 14 1.35 1.54 -10.12
CA VAL A 14 0.43 2.37 -9.32
C VAL A 14 0.54 2.03 -7.84
N PHE A 15 0.61 0.74 -7.47
CA PHE A 15 0.80 0.33 -6.08
C PHE A 15 2.07 0.93 -5.47
N ARG A 16 3.18 0.88 -6.21
CA ARG A 16 4.48 1.41 -5.78
C ARG A 16 4.44 2.94 -5.60
N TRP A 17 3.88 3.65 -6.57
CA TRP A 17 3.74 5.10 -6.50
C TRP A 17 2.79 5.54 -5.38
N ALA A 18 1.62 4.92 -5.29
CA ALA A 18 0.63 5.22 -4.26
C ALA A 18 1.22 4.96 -2.86
N SER A 19 1.89 3.83 -2.66
CA SER A 19 2.51 3.50 -1.36
C SER A 19 3.66 4.44 -1.02
N GLY A 20 4.46 4.84 -2.01
CA GLY A 20 5.55 5.79 -1.82
C GLY A 20 5.08 7.19 -1.46
N ILE A 21 4.09 7.72 -2.20
CA ILE A 21 3.45 9.01 -1.89
C ILE A 21 2.82 8.95 -0.50
N ASN A 22 2.11 7.87 -0.18
CA ASN A 22 1.48 7.67 1.12
C ASN A 22 2.51 7.70 2.27
N ALA A 23 3.66 7.02 2.11
CA ALA A 23 4.74 7.03 3.11
C ALA A 23 5.38 8.42 3.27
N LEU A 24 5.59 9.15 2.17
CA LEU A 24 6.12 10.52 2.21
C LEU A 24 5.16 11.48 2.93
N ILE A 25 3.87 11.39 2.65
CA ILE A 25 2.85 12.22 3.32
C ILE A 25 2.76 11.86 4.79
N ALA A 26 2.79 10.58 5.15
CA ALA A 26 2.79 10.15 6.56
C ALA A 26 3.97 10.78 7.33
N LEU A 27 5.16 10.74 6.73
CA LEU A 27 6.36 11.35 7.31
C LEU A 27 6.19 12.88 7.45
N ALA A 28 5.69 13.54 6.41
CA ALA A 28 5.43 14.98 6.45
C ALA A 28 4.41 15.36 7.54
N LEU A 29 3.31 14.59 7.68
CA LEU A 29 2.33 14.77 8.75
C LEU A 29 2.94 14.58 10.13
N GLY A 30 3.81 13.58 10.30
CA GLY A 30 4.56 13.37 11.54
C GLY A 30 5.41 14.59 11.91
N VAL A 31 6.17 15.12 10.95
CA VAL A 31 6.98 16.34 11.14
C VAL A 31 6.11 17.56 11.43
N LEU A 32 5.10 17.83 10.61
CA LEU A 32 4.17 18.95 10.84
C LEU A 32 3.49 18.84 12.21
N GLY A 33 3.09 17.64 12.62
CA GLY A 33 2.45 17.39 13.91
C GLY A 33 3.29 17.86 15.09
N THR A 34 4.61 17.75 15.00
CA THR A 34 5.53 18.22 16.06
C THR A 34 5.70 19.74 16.10
N THR A 35 5.42 20.46 15.00
CA THR A 35 5.64 21.91 14.88
C THR A 35 4.37 22.74 15.03
N LEU A 36 3.17 22.12 15.02
CA LEU A 36 1.87 22.79 15.11
C LEU A 36 1.70 23.68 16.34
N GLY A 37 2.28 23.33 17.50
CA GLY A 37 2.19 24.12 18.72
C GLY A 37 2.79 25.53 18.61
N GLY A 38 3.68 25.76 17.64
CA GLY A 38 4.33 27.05 17.39
C GLY A 38 3.76 27.83 16.20
N ASN A 39 2.85 27.25 15.40
CA ASN A 39 2.27 27.93 14.24
C ASN A 39 0.87 27.39 13.89
N PRO A 40 -0.21 28.06 14.31
CA PRO A 40 -1.59 27.61 14.10
C PRO A 40 -2.02 27.59 12.63
N ASP A 41 -1.37 28.37 11.76
CA ASP A 41 -1.70 28.41 10.32
C ASP A 41 -1.40 27.07 9.62
N LEU A 42 -0.48 26.28 10.19
CA LEU A 42 -0.13 24.95 9.68
C LEU A 42 -1.24 23.91 9.91
N ARG A 43 -2.25 24.20 10.76
CA ARG A 43 -3.34 23.26 11.06
C ARG A 43 -4.16 22.91 9.82
N ALA A 44 -4.45 23.92 8.98
CA ALA A 44 -5.19 23.72 7.74
C ALA A 44 -4.41 22.83 6.77
N ILE A 45 -3.11 23.06 6.63
CA ILE A 45 -2.22 22.26 5.78
C ILE A 45 -2.15 20.82 6.29
N HIS A 46 -2.00 20.63 7.59
CA HIS A 46 -1.98 19.31 8.22
C HIS A 46 -3.29 18.54 7.95
N ALA A 47 -4.44 19.19 8.07
CA ALA A 47 -5.73 18.56 7.77
C ALA A 47 -5.88 18.17 6.29
N VAL A 48 -5.47 19.04 5.35
CA VAL A 48 -5.49 18.73 3.91
C VAL A 48 -4.58 17.54 3.60
N LEU A 49 -3.36 17.52 4.14
CA LEU A 49 -2.44 16.39 3.96
C LEU A 49 -3.00 15.09 4.54
N ALA A 50 -3.73 15.15 5.67
CA ALA A 50 -4.37 13.98 6.25
C ALA A 50 -5.44 13.39 5.31
N ILE A 51 -6.22 14.22 4.62
CA ILE A 51 -7.19 13.75 3.62
C ILE A 51 -6.49 13.11 2.42
N ILE A 52 -5.39 13.71 1.93
CA ILE A 52 -4.61 13.14 0.83
C ILE A 52 -3.97 11.80 1.25
N PHE A 53 -3.50 11.70 2.49
CA PHE A 53 -3.03 10.44 3.07
C PHE A 53 -4.11 9.36 3.06
N LEU A 54 -5.35 9.68 3.46
CA LEU A 54 -6.48 8.73 3.38
C LEU A 54 -6.75 8.26 1.95
N GLY A 55 -6.75 9.17 0.98
CA GLY A 55 -6.95 8.83 -0.42
C GLY A 55 -5.85 7.92 -0.98
N THR A 56 -4.59 8.28 -0.72
CA THR A 56 -3.44 7.52 -1.23
C THR A 56 -3.25 6.17 -0.54
N SER A 57 -3.54 6.06 0.77
CA SER A 57 -3.57 4.78 1.48
C SER A 57 -4.67 3.85 0.97
N LEU A 58 -5.88 4.37 0.68
CA LEU A 58 -6.94 3.58 0.06
C LEU A 58 -6.55 3.06 -1.32
N ILE A 59 -5.99 3.91 -2.19
CA ILE A 59 -5.50 3.49 -3.50
C ILE A 59 -4.41 2.41 -3.36
N SER A 60 -3.50 2.57 -2.39
CA SER A 60 -2.44 1.59 -2.10
C SER A 60 -3.04 0.25 -1.64
N ALA A 61 -4.08 0.25 -0.81
CA ALA A 61 -4.74 -0.97 -0.37
C ALA A 61 -5.45 -1.71 -1.52
N LEU A 62 -6.18 -0.96 -2.37
CA LEU A 62 -6.91 -1.51 -3.52
C LEU A 62 -5.97 -2.11 -4.57
N THR A 63 -4.90 -1.39 -4.90
CA THR A 63 -3.86 -1.86 -5.84
C THR A 63 -3.05 -3.03 -5.24
N GLY A 64 -2.75 -2.97 -3.94
CA GLY A 64 -2.09 -4.03 -3.19
C GLY A 64 -2.87 -5.34 -3.13
N MET A 65 -4.21 -5.32 -3.10
CA MET A 65 -5.03 -6.53 -3.22
C MET A 65 -4.80 -7.28 -4.53
N ARG A 66 -4.78 -6.55 -5.64
CA ARG A 66 -4.60 -7.15 -6.96
C ARG A 66 -3.18 -7.67 -7.13
N TYR A 67 -2.20 -6.87 -6.72
CA TYR A 67 -0.79 -7.26 -6.75
C TYR A 67 -0.49 -8.45 -5.82
N GLY A 68 -1.08 -8.49 -4.62
CA GLY A 68 -0.93 -9.59 -3.66
C GLY A 68 -1.43 -10.93 -4.19
N LYS A 69 -2.51 -10.92 -4.98
CA LYS A 69 -3.00 -12.11 -5.70
C LYS A 69 -2.03 -12.60 -6.78
N GLN A 70 -1.33 -11.69 -7.46
CA GLN A 70 -0.37 -12.02 -8.53
C GLN A 70 1.01 -12.46 -8.00
N SER A 71 1.40 -11.97 -6.82
CA SER A 71 2.73 -12.17 -6.23
C SER A 71 2.77 -13.23 -5.11
N ASN A 72 1.64 -13.89 -4.82
CA ASN A 72 1.45 -14.81 -3.68
C ASN A 72 1.82 -14.19 -2.30
N THR A 73 1.79 -12.87 -2.18
CA THR A 73 2.08 -12.17 -0.92
C THR A 73 0.77 -11.88 -0.16
N LYS A 74 0.29 -12.87 0.58
CA LYS A 74 -1.02 -12.83 1.29
C LYS A 74 -1.16 -11.72 2.35
N GLY A 75 -0.09 -11.01 2.70
CA GLY A 75 -0.10 -9.96 3.73
C GLY A 75 -0.15 -8.51 3.22
N LEU A 76 0.12 -8.25 1.93
CA LEU A 76 0.23 -6.87 1.42
C LEU A 76 -1.10 -6.12 1.46
N ALA A 77 -2.16 -6.79 1.02
CA ALA A 77 -3.51 -6.26 1.00
C ALA A 77 -3.99 -5.89 2.42
N LEU A 78 -3.78 -6.82 3.36
CA LEU A 78 -4.14 -6.62 4.76
C LEU A 78 -3.39 -5.43 5.35
N LEU A 79 -2.08 -5.34 5.15
CA LEU A 79 -1.29 -4.21 5.62
C LEU A 79 -1.79 -2.88 5.03
N GLY A 80 -2.10 -2.83 3.74
CA GLY A 80 -2.68 -1.64 3.09
C GLY A 80 -3.99 -1.19 3.74
N PHE A 81 -4.93 -2.11 3.98
CA PHE A 81 -6.19 -1.79 4.66
C PHE A 81 -6.01 -1.43 6.12
N VAL A 82 -5.04 -2.02 6.83
CA VAL A 82 -4.68 -1.63 8.20
C VAL A 82 -4.18 -0.18 8.20
N VAL A 83 -3.28 0.19 7.30
CA VAL A 83 -2.79 1.59 7.18
C VAL A 83 -3.94 2.56 6.90
N PHE A 84 -4.84 2.21 5.99
CA PHE A 84 -6.04 3.02 5.70
C PHE A 84 -6.97 3.14 6.91
N GLY A 85 -7.34 2.02 7.54
CA GLY A 85 -8.24 2.00 8.68
C GLY A 85 -7.69 2.75 9.89
N LEU A 86 -6.41 2.56 10.20
CA LEU A 86 -5.72 3.32 11.24
C LEU A 86 -5.64 4.81 10.87
N GLY A 87 -5.46 5.14 9.59
CA GLY A 87 -5.54 6.51 9.09
C GLY A 87 -6.89 7.17 9.37
N VAL A 88 -8.00 6.47 9.17
CA VAL A 88 -9.35 6.99 9.47
C VAL A 88 -9.51 7.25 10.96
N VAL A 89 -9.07 6.31 11.81
CA VAL A 89 -9.08 6.49 13.26
C VAL A 89 -8.22 7.69 13.65
N GLN A 90 -7.02 7.80 13.09
CA GLN A 90 -6.08 8.89 13.33
C GLN A 90 -6.66 10.26 12.97
N TYR A 91 -7.35 10.36 11.83
CA TYR A 91 -8.06 11.56 11.41
C TYR A 91 -9.15 11.93 12.43
N GLY A 92 -9.96 10.96 12.84
CA GLY A 92 -10.99 11.16 13.87
C GLY A 92 -10.42 11.64 15.21
N LEU A 93 -9.32 11.05 15.68
CA LEU A 93 -8.65 11.50 16.90
C LEU A 93 -8.16 12.95 16.79
N GLY A 94 -7.68 13.37 15.61
CA GLY A 94 -7.26 14.75 15.34
C GLY A 94 -8.43 15.72 15.40
N GLU A 95 -9.57 15.39 14.80
CA GLU A 95 -10.79 16.20 14.83
C GLU A 95 -11.38 16.32 16.25
N MET A 96 -11.27 15.27 17.06
CA MET A 96 -11.70 15.25 18.46
C MET A 96 -10.70 15.90 19.43
N ALA A 97 -9.58 16.42 18.92
CA ALA A 97 -8.47 16.97 19.72
C ALA A 97 -7.90 15.99 20.78
N ILE A 98 -7.98 14.67 20.53
CA ILE A 98 -7.40 13.65 21.42
C ILE A 98 -5.90 13.54 21.14
N THR A 99 -5.09 14.24 21.91
CA THR A 99 -3.66 14.47 21.59
C THR A 99 -2.77 13.23 21.72
N TRP A 100 -2.71 12.60 22.90
CA TRP A 100 -1.75 11.53 23.18
C TRP A 100 -1.95 10.28 22.32
N PRO A 101 -3.18 9.71 22.25
CA PRO A 101 -3.47 8.62 21.31
C PRO A 101 -3.19 8.97 19.85
N HIS A 102 -3.51 10.20 19.41
CA HIS A 102 -3.22 10.66 18.05
C HIS A 102 -1.72 10.66 17.77
N MET A 103 -0.88 11.14 18.70
CA MET A 103 0.58 11.14 18.49
C MET A 103 1.16 9.72 18.39
N LEU A 104 0.77 8.83 19.30
CA LEU A 104 1.27 7.45 19.32
C LEU A 104 0.82 6.66 18.09
N LEU A 105 -0.46 6.77 17.73
CA LEU A 105 -1.01 6.12 16.55
C LEU A 105 -0.39 6.69 15.27
N GLY A 106 -0.20 8.01 15.19
CA GLY A 106 0.47 8.67 14.09
C GLY A 106 1.88 8.12 13.83
N PHE A 107 2.67 7.92 14.89
CA PHE A 107 3.99 7.29 14.77
C PHE A 107 3.89 5.86 14.23
N ALA A 108 2.96 5.05 14.74
CA ALA A 108 2.76 3.68 14.25
C ALA A 108 2.36 3.64 12.76
N ILE A 109 1.54 4.60 12.32
CA ILE A 109 1.12 4.74 10.92
C ILE A 109 2.31 5.08 10.02
N VAL A 110 3.22 5.96 10.44
CA VAL A 110 4.45 6.27 9.68
C VAL A 110 5.26 5.00 9.43
N LEU A 111 5.47 4.19 10.47
CA LEU A 111 6.19 2.92 10.34
C LEU A 111 5.47 1.94 9.42
N ALA A 112 4.15 1.79 9.58
CA ALA A 112 3.35 0.88 8.77
C ALA A 112 3.30 1.31 7.29
N ALA A 113 3.19 2.61 7.01
CA ALA A 113 3.22 3.16 5.65
C ALA A 113 4.62 2.98 5.02
N GLY A 114 5.69 3.21 5.77
CA GLY A 114 7.06 2.90 5.34
C GLY A 114 7.25 1.42 5.02
N MET A 115 6.75 0.53 5.87
CA MET A 115 6.79 -0.92 5.64
C MET A 115 6.01 -1.31 4.38
N LEU A 116 4.82 -0.74 4.17
CA LEU A 116 4.02 -0.97 2.96
C LEU A 116 4.77 -0.54 1.70
N PHE A 117 5.42 0.63 1.74
CA PHE A 117 6.24 1.10 0.62
C PHE A 117 7.43 0.19 0.35
N VAL A 118 8.21 -0.20 1.37
CA VAL A 118 9.33 -1.14 1.19
C VAL A 118 8.85 -2.46 0.58
N ARG A 119 7.70 -2.97 1.05
CA ARG A 119 7.07 -4.18 0.48
C ARG A 119 6.62 -4.00 -0.96
N SER A 120 6.26 -2.78 -1.37
CA SER A 120 5.92 -2.46 -2.77
C SER A 120 7.12 -2.48 -3.71
N LEU A 121 8.34 -2.32 -3.18
CA LEU A 121 9.58 -2.37 -3.97
C LEU A 121 10.03 -3.81 -4.28
N ALA A 122 9.57 -4.79 -3.52
CA ALA A 122 9.87 -6.19 -3.78
C ALA A 122 9.28 -6.60 -5.14
N GLN A 123 10.10 -7.21 -6.00
CA GLN A 123 9.60 -7.78 -7.25
C GLN A 123 8.87 -9.10 -6.97
N PRO A 124 7.77 -9.38 -7.69
CA PRO A 124 7.12 -10.67 -7.56
C PRO A 124 8.05 -11.73 -8.15
N VAL A 125 8.33 -12.80 -7.41
CA VAL A 125 8.83 -14.03 -8.03
C VAL A 125 7.67 -14.57 -8.85
N VAL A 126 7.62 -14.23 -10.13
CA VAL A 126 6.69 -14.83 -11.07
C VAL A 126 7.11 -16.28 -11.18
N TYR A 127 6.38 -17.19 -10.53
CA TYR A 127 6.44 -18.61 -10.87
C TYR A 127 5.85 -18.73 -12.28
N THR A 128 6.66 -18.48 -13.31
CA THR A 128 6.44 -19.08 -14.62
C THR A 128 6.53 -20.57 -14.37
N GLY A 129 5.38 -21.21 -14.22
CA GLY A 129 5.25 -22.64 -14.36
C GLY A 129 5.73 -23.00 -15.76
N GLN A 130 7.04 -23.14 -15.91
CA GLN A 130 7.65 -23.86 -17.00
C GLN A 130 7.12 -25.28 -16.81
N ARG A 131 5.98 -25.57 -17.44
CA ARG A 131 5.63 -26.94 -17.83
C ARG A 131 6.90 -27.42 -18.51
N VAL A 132 7.64 -28.26 -17.80
CA VAL A 132 8.57 -29.17 -18.44
C VAL A 132 7.66 -30.05 -19.28
N ALA A 133 7.41 -29.62 -20.51
CA ALA A 133 7.03 -30.50 -21.59
C ALA A 133 8.28 -31.31 -21.91
N SER A 134 8.67 -32.19 -21.00
CA SER A 134 9.63 -33.24 -21.30
C SER A 134 8.84 -34.36 -21.94
N ASP A 135 8.89 -34.37 -23.27
CA ASP A 135 9.00 -35.57 -24.10
C ASP A 135 8.29 -36.82 -23.57
N GLU A 136 6.98 -36.91 -23.80
CA GLU A 136 6.37 -38.20 -24.11
C GLU A 136 6.00 -38.18 -25.60
N THR A 137 7.01 -38.31 -26.45
CA THR A 137 6.79 -38.83 -27.80
C THR A 137 6.70 -40.36 -27.67
N PRO A 138 5.63 -41.04 -28.12
CA PRO A 138 5.58 -42.49 -28.10
C PRO A 138 6.67 -43.05 -29.00
N ARG A 139 7.60 -43.85 -28.46
CA ARG A 139 8.49 -44.68 -29.29
C ARG A 139 7.63 -45.75 -29.96
N ASP A 140 7.53 -45.67 -31.28
CA ASP A 140 7.04 -46.74 -32.14
C ASP A 140 8.01 -47.94 -32.05
N PRO A 141 7.58 -49.15 -31.67
CA PRO A 141 8.46 -50.31 -31.47
C PRO A 141 8.95 -50.97 -32.78
N HIS A 142 8.76 -50.36 -33.95
CA HIS A 142 9.02 -51.00 -35.24
C HIS A 142 10.34 -50.64 -35.96
N LEU A 143 11.33 -50.06 -35.28
CA LEU A 143 12.68 -49.89 -35.87
C LEU A 143 13.77 -50.26 -34.85
N GLY A 144 14.33 -51.46 -35.00
CA GLY A 144 15.48 -51.97 -34.24
C GLY A 144 15.51 -53.48 -34.17
#